data_AF-A0A396FD73-F1
#
_entry.id   AF-A0A396FD73-F1
#
_cell.length_a   1.000
_cell.length_b   1.000
_cell.length_c   1.000
_cell.angle_alpha   90.00
_cell.angle_beta   90.00
_cell.angle_gamma   90.00
#
_symmetry.space_group_name_H-M   'P 1'
#
loop_
_entity.id
_entity.type
_entity.pdbx_description
1 polymer ?
#
loop_
_entity_poly.entity_id
_entity_poly.type
_entity_poly.pdbx_seq_one_letter_code
_entity_poly.pdbx_strand_id
1 'polypeptide(L)'
;GSKTLSDAEVKKIGDALDETTKSSFANKNLGEVLKQQGLTLEEFNKLRLTDVSQLTNDEKALLKMIRESIPMPDSNTLMQKVIPASDVQKYLDGTYTQIGGFVTRAEDVTQLKTYDDIYNSLRLDYPDTAYDIVSDDTLAVIRYNTNETSKIQIPYSSEMGGVTTGADPFTGNGFTKATNGQIIPEYKMSDFARIEDGAQLIEIGKDGKETLKAIYDVDFGRFVPIE
;
A
#
# COMPACT_ATOMS: atom_id res chain seq x y z
N GLY A 1 26.69 -25.59 -2.10
CA GLY A 1 26.65 -25.69 -3.58
C GLY A 1 25.34 -25.11 -4.03
N SER A 2 25.37 -24.02 -4.81
CA SER A 2 24.16 -23.36 -5.30
C SER A 2 23.39 -24.33 -6.21
N LYS A 3 22.14 -24.64 -5.88
CA LYS A 3 21.26 -25.46 -6.72
C LYS A 3 20.66 -24.55 -7.78
N THR A 4 21.07 -24.71 -9.03
CA THR A 4 20.41 -24.10 -10.18
C THR A 4 19.09 -24.82 -10.44
N LEU A 5 18.00 -24.06 -10.48
CA LEU A 5 16.66 -24.56 -10.80
C LEU A 5 16.58 -24.96 -12.28
N SER A 6 15.76 -25.97 -12.58
CA SER A 6 15.50 -26.41 -13.95
C SER A 6 14.53 -25.48 -14.69
N ASP A 7 14.62 -25.44 -16.02
CA ASP A 7 13.76 -24.59 -16.86
C ASP A 7 12.25 -24.88 -16.67
N ALA A 8 11.88 -26.11 -16.32
CA ALA A 8 10.52 -26.49 -16.02
C ALA A 8 10.03 -25.95 -14.66
N GLU A 9 10.90 -25.91 -13.65
CA GLU A 9 10.62 -25.26 -12.36
C GLU A 9 10.52 -23.75 -12.54
N VAL A 10 11.40 -23.15 -13.34
CA VAL A 10 11.36 -21.72 -13.72
C VAL A 10 10.06 -21.38 -14.43
N LYS A 11 9.59 -22.24 -15.34
CA LYS A 11 8.33 -22.03 -16.06
C LYS A 11 7.12 -22.16 -15.13
N LYS A 12 7.10 -23.15 -14.24
CA LYS A 12 6.00 -23.38 -13.29
C LYS A 12 5.89 -22.26 -12.26
N ILE A 13 7.02 -21.67 -11.84
CA ILE A 13 7.07 -20.45 -11.03
C ILE A 13 6.50 -19.26 -11.84
N GLY A 14 6.89 -19.12 -13.11
CA GLY A 14 6.35 -18.09 -14.01
C GLY A 14 4.84 -18.18 -14.20
N ASP A 15 4.31 -19.38 -14.43
CA ASP A 15 2.87 -19.61 -14.65
C ASP A 15 2.05 -19.40 -13.35
N ALA A 16 2.60 -19.75 -12.18
CA ALA A 16 1.96 -19.51 -10.87
C ALA A 16 2.02 -18.03 -10.43
N LEU A 17 3.07 -17.31 -10.84
CA LEU A 17 3.11 -15.85 -10.73
C LEU A 17 1.99 -15.28 -11.61
N ASP A 18 1.86 -15.67 -12.88
CA ASP A 18 0.90 -15.07 -13.82
C ASP A 18 -0.58 -15.17 -13.38
N GLU A 19 -0.98 -16.25 -12.68
CA GLU A 19 -2.35 -16.36 -12.13
C GLU A 19 -2.57 -15.56 -10.83
N THR A 20 -1.52 -15.27 -10.05
CA THR A 20 -1.61 -14.48 -8.80
C THR A 20 -1.18 -13.01 -8.96
N THR A 21 -0.44 -12.65 -10.02
CA THR A 21 0.15 -11.32 -10.27
C THR A 21 -0.63 -10.45 -11.25
N LYS A 22 -1.98 -10.52 -11.25
CA LYS A 22 -2.77 -9.57 -12.05
C LYS A 22 -2.49 -8.11 -11.64
N SER A 23 -1.60 -7.47 -12.38
CA SER A 23 -1.56 -6.08 -12.85
C SER A 23 -0.78 -4.97 -12.10
N SER A 24 -0.30 -5.11 -10.87
CA SER A 24 0.41 -4.01 -10.21
C SER A 24 1.90 -3.90 -10.58
N PHE A 25 2.45 -2.68 -10.58
CA PHE A 25 3.86 -2.42 -10.89
C PHE A 25 4.80 -3.11 -9.89
N ALA A 26 4.49 -3.04 -8.58
CA ALA A 26 5.20 -3.79 -7.55
C ALA A 26 5.25 -5.30 -7.82
N ASN A 27 4.16 -5.93 -8.26
CA ASN A 27 4.12 -7.38 -8.50
C ASN A 27 5.00 -7.80 -9.67
N LYS A 28 5.10 -6.98 -10.72
CA LYS A 28 5.99 -7.24 -11.86
C LYS A 28 7.47 -7.19 -11.45
N ASN A 29 7.87 -6.13 -10.75
CA ASN A 29 9.25 -5.98 -10.27
C ASN A 29 9.61 -7.07 -9.25
N LEU A 30 8.67 -7.42 -8.37
CA LEU A 30 8.86 -8.45 -7.36
C LEU A 30 9.19 -9.81 -8.00
N GLY A 31 8.46 -10.23 -9.02
CA GLY A 31 8.69 -11.53 -9.68
C GLY A 31 10.12 -11.69 -10.20
N GLU A 32 10.68 -10.65 -10.81
CA GLU A 32 12.08 -10.66 -11.30
C GLU A 32 13.09 -10.72 -10.16
N VAL A 33 12.88 -9.93 -9.10
CA VAL A 33 13.78 -9.87 -7.94
C VAL A 33 13.77 -11.20 -7.18
N LEU A 34 12.59 -11.79 -6.96
CA LEU A 34 12.46 -13.10 -6.32
C LEU A 34 13.22 -14.18 -7.10
N LYS A 35 13.09 -14.17 -8.44
CA LYS A 35 13.81 -15.11 -9.32
C LYS A 35 15.33 -14.94 -9.22
N GLN A 36 15.84 -13.71 -9.17
CA GLN A 36 17.27 -13.44 -8.99
C GLN A 36 17.81 -13.95 -7.65
N GLN A 37 16.99 -13.91 -6.60
CA GLN A 37 17.33 -14.41 -5.27
C GLN A 37 17.08 -15.92 -5.11
N GLY A 38 16.53 -16.59 -6.13
CA GLY A 38 16.15 -18.00 -6.04
C GLY A 38 15.03 -18.27 -5.04
N LEU A 39 14.19 -17.27 -4.76
CA LEU A 39 13.11 -17.33 -3.79
C LEU A 39 11.77 -17.55 -4.51
N THR A 40 10.96 -18.46 -3.99
CA THR A 40 9.58 -18.63 -4.47
C THR A 40 8.65 -17.57 -3.86
N LEU A 41 7.50 -17.33 -4.50
CA LEU A 41 6.48 -16.43 -3.97
C LEU A 41 5.95 -16.89 -2.60
N GLU A 42 5.84 -18.20 -2.39
CA GLU A 42 5.40 -18.80 -1.13
C GLU A 42 6.41 -18.54 -0.01
N GLU A 43 7.70 -18.78 -0.26
CA GLU A 43 8.76 -18.50 0.71
C GLU A 43 8.82 -17.00 1.05
N PHE A 44 8.70 -16.13 0.04
CA PHE A 44 8.62 -14.69 0.26
C PHE A 44 7.41 -14.30 1.11
N ASN A 45 6.22 -14.83 0.81
CA ASN A 45 5.02 -14.54 1.59
C ASN A 45 5.15 -15.02 3.04
N LYS A 46 5.77 -16.18 3.27
CA LYS A 46 6.07 -16.67 4.62
C LYS A 46 7.01 -15.72 5.36
N LEU A 47 8.08 -15.26 4.71
CA LEU A 47 9.02 -14.28 5.29
C LEU A 47 8.32 -12.95 5.62
N ARG A 48 7.56 -12.39 4.66
CA ARG A 48 6.79 -11.14 4.81
C ARG A 48 5.82 -11.18 5.99
N LEU A 49 5.18 -12.33 6.24
CA LEU A 49 4.14 -12.48 7.26
C LEU A 49 4.68 -12.93 8.63
N THR A 50 5.93 -13.36 8.69
CA THR A 50 6.61 -13.71 9.94
C THR A 50 6.95 -12.43 10.70
N ASP A 51 6.75 -12.46 12.02
CA ASP A 51 7.09 -11.34 12.89
C ASP A 51 8.59 -11.03 12.79
N VAL A 52 8.94 -9.76 12.57
CA VAL A 52 10.32 -9.33 12.37
C VAL A 52 11.23 -9.67 13.56
N SER A 53 10.70 -9.84 14.77
CA SER A 53 11.47 -10.30 15.93
C SER A 53 11.92 -11.77 15.82
N GLN A 54 11.25 -12.57 14.99
CA GLN A 54 11.53 -13.99 14.78
C GLN A 54 12.46 -14.25 13.59
N LEU A 55 12.70 -13.24 12.75
CA LEU A 55 13.56 -13.36 11.58
C LEU A 55 15.05 -13.26 11.96
N THR A 56 15.86 -14.06 11.27
CA THR A 56 17.32 -13.93 11.29
C THR A 56 17.77 -12.62 10.61
N ASN A 57 19.00 -12.18 10.88
CA ASN A 57 19.54 -10.98 10.25
C ASN A 57 19.62 -11.09 8.71
N ASP A 58 19.89 -12.29 8.19
CA ASP A 58 19.97 -12.55 6.75
C ASP A 58 18.57 -12.48 6.10
N GLU A 59 17.54 -13.01 6.76
CA GLU A 59 16.15 -12.89 6.29
C GLU A 59 15.64 -11.44 6.30
N LYS A 60 16.01 -10.67 7.34
CA LYS A 60 15.71 -9.23 7.40
C LYS A 60 16.40 -8.46 6.27
N ALA A 61 17.68 -8.76 6.02
CA ALA A 61 18.43 -8.16 4.93
C ALA A 61 17.82 -8.50 3.57
N LEU A 62 17.38 -9.75 3.38
CA LEU A 62 16.68 -10.20 2.17
C LEU A 62 15.35 -9.46 1.97
N LEU A 63 14.49 -9.38 3.00
CA LEU A 63 13.24 -8.62 2.93
C LEU A 63 13.47 -7.14 2.61
N LYS A 64 14.48 -6.53 3.24
CA LYS A 64 14.83 -5.13 3.01
C LYS A 64 15.30 -4.91 1.58
N MET A 65 16.20 -5.75 1.06
CA MET A 65 16.65 -5.69 -0.32
C MET A 65 15.50 -5.86 -1.33
N ILE A 66 14.59 -6.80 -1.10
CA ILE A 66 13.40 -6.97 -1.95
C ILE A 66 12.52 -5.71 -1.86
N ARG A 67 12.29 -5.17 -0.67
CA ARG A 67 11.46 -3.97 -0.49
C ARG A 67 12.06 -2.72 -1.13
N GLU A 68 13.37 -2.56 -1.04
CA GLU A 68 14.13 -1.43 -1.60
C GLU A 68 14.35 -1.54 -3.12
N SER A 69 14.13 -2.72 -3.70
CA SER A 69 14.08 -2.88 -5.16
C SER A 69 12.86 -2.19 -5.80
N ILE A 70 11.84 -1.89 -5.00
CA ILE A 70 10.63 -1.17 -5.43
C ILE A 70 10.91 0.34 -5.32
N PRO A 71 10.82 1.10 -6.42
CA PRO A 71 11.13 2.54 -6.42
C PRO A 71 10.32 3.33 -5.38
N MET A 72 11.00 4.22 -4.66
CA MET A 72 10.36 5.21 -3.81
C MET A 72 9.50 6.17 -4.67
N PRO A 73 8.35 6.65 -4.14
CA PRO A 73 7.56 7.68 -4.79
C PRO A 73 8.35 8.97 -4.99
N ASP A 74 8.16 9.59 -6.15
CA ASP A 74 8.61 10.95 -6.48
C ASP A 74 7.40 11.90 -6.67
N SER A 75 7.65 13.14 -7.08
CA SER A 75 6.58 14.13 -7.25
C SER A 75 5.62 13.80 -8.40
N ASN A 76 6.04 12.96 -9.35
CA ASN A 76 5.20 12.51 -10.46
C ASN A 76 4.41 11.24 -10.12
N THR A 77 4.71 10.61 -8.98
CA THR A 77 4.04 9.40 -8.54
C THR A 77 2.66 9.73 -8.00
N LEU A 78 1.62 9.16 -8.64
CA LEU A 78 0.26 9.26 -8.12
C LEU A 78 0.15 8.42 -6.83
N MET A 79 -0.03 9.10 -5.72
CA MET A 79 -0.23 8.52 -4.40
C MET A 79 -1.71 8.35 -4.09
N GLN A 80 -2.00 7.48 -3.13
CA GLN A 80 -3.32 7.18 -2.67
C GLN A 80 -3.37 7.06 -1.14
N LYS A 81 -4.32 7.78 -0.53
CA LYS A 81 -4.72 7.63 0.88
C LYS A 81 -6.14 7.09 0.94
N VAL A 82 -6.33 5.94 1.59
CA VAL A 82 -7.68 5.48 1.95
C VAL A 82 -8.11 6.18 3.23
N ILE A 83 -9.35 6.65 3.26
CA ILE A 83 -9.99 7.29 4.41
C ILE A 83 -11.36 6.64 4.69
N PRO A 84 -11.80 6.56 5.96
CA PRO A 84 -13.13 6.05 6.28
C PRO A 84 -14.20 7.03 5.79
N ALA A 85 -15.41 6.53 5.51
CA ALA A 85 -16.53 7.37 5.06
C ALA A 85 -16.84 8.50 6.05
N SER A 86 -16.66 8.24 7.35
CA SER A 86 -16.84 9.21 8.44
C SER A 86 -15.88 10.41 8.39
N ASP A 87 -14.76 10.32 7.67
CA ASP A 87 -13.81 11.42 7.51
C ASP A 87 -14.06 12.26 6.24
N VAL A 88 -14.88 11.79 5.29
CA VAL A 88 -15.14 12.49 4.01
C VAL A 88 -15.63 13.91 4.26
N GLN A 89 -16.61 14.09 5.14
CA GLN A 89 -17.20 15.41 5.40
C GLN A 89 -16.16 16.40 5.95
N LYS A 90 -15.19 15.93 6.75
CA LYS A 90 -14.12 16.77 7.32
C LYS A 90 -13.19 17.31 6.24
N TYR A 91 -13.00 16.58 5.15
CA TYR A 91 -12.24 17.06 3.99
C TYR A 91 -13.07 18.01 3.10
N LEU A 92 -14.39 17.79 3.01
CA LEU A 92 -15.30 18.64 2.25
C LEU A 92 -15.54 20.00 2.92
N ASP A 93 -15.60 20.05 4.26
CA ASP A 93 -15.81 21.29 5.01
C ASP A 93 -14.52 22.03 5.39
N GLY A 94 -13.36 21.44 5.11
CA GLY A 94 -12.04 22.03 5.36
C GLY A 94 -11.53 21.84 6.80
N THR A 95 -12.19 21.03 7.62
CA THR A 95 -11.65 20.60 8.92
C THR A 95 -10.34 19.84 8.76
N TYR A 96 -10.24 18.99 7.73
CA TYR A 96 -9.02 18.29 7.33
C TYR A 96 -8.49 18.85 6.01
N THR A 97 -7.21 19.23 6.01
CA THR A 97 -6.54 19.91 4.89
C THR A 97 -5.19 19.30 4.53
N GLN A 98 -4.85 18.17 5.16
CA GLN A 98 -3.55 17.52 5.05
C GLN A 98 -3.71 15.99 4.99
N ILE A 99 -2.71 15.31 4.42
CA ILE A 99 -2.64 13.86 4.36
C ILE A 99 -1.50 13.37 5.25
N GLY A 100 -1.78 12.32 6.03
CA GLY A 100 -0.81 11.69 6.92
C GLY A 100 -1.02 10.19 7.08
N GLY A 101 -0.17 9.57 7.89
CA GLY A 101 -0.23 8.14 8.18
C GLY A 101 0.13 7.27 6.96
N PHE A 102 -0.40 6.05 6.92
CA PHE A 102 -0.12 5.09 5.86
C PHE A 102 -0.76 5.48 4.52
N VAL A 103 0.01 5.33 3.44
CA VAL A 103 -0.33 5.69 2.06
C VAL A 103 0.26 4.64 1.10
N THR A 104 -0.24 4.61 -0.13
CA THR A 104 0.24 3.68 -1.18
C THR A 104 0.45 4.42 -2.49
N ARG A 105 1.25 3.88 -3.40
CA ARG A 105 1.24 4.33 -4.79
C ARG A 105 0.00 3.77 -5.47
N ALA A 106 -0.73 4.57 -6.23
CA ALA A 106 -1.94 4.12 -6.91
C ALA A 106 -1.65 2.96 -7.89
N GLU A 107 -0.47 2.95 -8.51
CA GLU A 107 -0.02 1.87 -9.42
C GLU A 107 0.20 0.50 -8.75
N ASP A 108 0.42 0.47 -7.43
CA ASP A 108 0.66 -0.77 -6.68
C ASP A 108 -0.64 -1.48 -6.27
N VAL A 109 -1.78 -0.79 -6.41
CA VAL A 109 -3.09 -1.22 -5.93
C VAL A 109 -4.17 -1.20 -7.01
N THR A 110 -3.79 -1.10 -8.29
CA THR A 110 -4.74 -1.00 -9.41
C THR A 110 -5.71 -2.15 -9.52
N GLN A 111 -5.33 -3.33 -9.02
CA GLN A 111 -6.14 -4.54 -8.98
C GLN A 111 -7.19 -4.55 -7.87
N LEU A 112 -7.05 -3.70 -6.85
CA LEU A 112 -8.00 -3.61 -5.73
C LEU A 112 -9.18 -2.74 -6.17
N LYS A 113 -10.33 -3.36 -6.45
CA LYS A 113 -11.47 -2.68 -7.07
C LYS A 113 -12.61 -2.41 -6.11
N THR A 114 -12.88 -3.31 -5.19
CA THR A 114 -14.00 -3.19 -4.25
C THR A 114 -13.53 -2.64 -2.91
N TYR A 115 -14.45 -2.12 -2.10
CA TYR A 115 -14.20 -1.83 -0.68
C TYR A 115 -13.47 -3.01 -0.03
N ASP A 116 -14.03 -4.22 -0.14
CA ASP A 116 -13.56 -5.40 0.59
C ASP A 116 -12.14 -5.78 0.17
N ASP A 117 -11.83 -5.69 -1.13
CA ASP A 117 -10.48 -5.93 -1.63
C ASP A 117 -9.50 -4.91 -1.04
N ILE A 118 -9.85 -3.63 -1.02
CA ILE A 118 -9.00 -2.57 -0.49
C ILE A 118 -8.81 -2.75 1.02
N TYR A 119 -9.89 -2.96 1.78
CA TYR A 119 -9.85 -3.14 3.23
C TYR A 119 -8.95 -4.30 3.63
N ASN A 120 -9.15 -5.47 3.02
CA ASN A 120 -8.41 -6.69 3.36
C ASN A 120 -6.95 -6.65 2.89
N SER A 121 -6.67 -6.02 1.74
CA SER A 121 -5.32 -5.99 1.16
C SER A 121 -4.44 -4.89 1.73
N LEU A 122 -5.05 -3.77 2.15
CA LEU A 122 -4.35 -2.69 2.84
C LEU A 122 -4.37 -2.84 4.36
N ARG A 123 -5.05 -3.88 4.87
CA ARG A 123 -5.16 -4.19 6.30
C ARG A 123 -5.65 -2.98 7.10
N LEU A 124 -6.82 -2.47 6.71
CA LEU A 124 -7.45 -1.31 7.36
C LEU A 124 -8.08 -1.66 8.74
N ASP A 125 -7.85 -2.88 9.22
CA ASP A 125 -8.34 -3.48 10.47
C ASP A 125 -7.42 -3.23 11.68
N TYR A 126 -6.70 -2.09 11.71
CA TYR A 126 -5.93 -1.68 12.89
C TYR A 126 -6.83 -1.54 14.14
N PRO A 127 -6.27 -1.66 15.36
CA PRO A 127 -7.00 -1.34 16.59
C PRO A 127 -7.65 0.06 16.50
N ASP A 128 -8.89 0.16 16.98
CA ASP A 128 -9.70 1.39 16.93
C ASP A 128 -9.97 1.92 15.52
N THR A 129 -9.94 1.04 14.52
CA THR A 129 -10.28 1.39 13.14
C THR A 129 -11.67 2.02 13.05
N ALA A 130 -11.76 3.11 12.28
CA ALA A 130 -13.02 3.80 11.98
C ALA A 130 -13.70 3.23 10.72
N TYR A 131 -13.10 2.23 10.07
CA TYR A 131 -13.68 1.52 8.94
C TYR A 131 -14.58 0.39 9.47
N ASP A 132 -15.82 0.33 9.00
CA ASP A 132 -16.72 -0.78 9.29
C ASP A 132 -17.05 -1.51 8.00
N ILE A 133 -16.32 -2.59 7.72
CA ILE A 133 -16.54 -3.40 6.51
C ILE A 133 -17.94 -4.03 6.45
N VAL A 134 -18.63 -4.18 7.58
CA VAL A 134 -19.97 -4.80 7.61
C VAL A 134 -21.07 -3.77 7.35
N SER A 135 -20.96 -2.57 7.92
CA SER A 135 -22.01 -1.55 7.83
C SER A 135 -21.77 -0.46 6.78
N ASP A 136 -20.52 -0.18 6.41
CA ASP A 136 -20.20 0.82 5.39
C ASP A 136 -20.38 0.25 3.97
N ASP A 137 -21.20 0.91 3.16
CA ASP A 137 -21.37 0.58 1.73
C ASP A 137 -20.17 1.03 0.87
N THR A 138 -19.43 2.04 1.35
CA THR A 138 -18.32 2.67 0.64
C THR A 138 -17.19 3.02 1.58
N LEU A 139 -15.97 3.01 1.07
CA LEU A 139 -14.85 3.77 1.64
C LEU A 139 -14.47 4.90 0.67
N ALA A 140 -13.67 5.85 1.14
CA ALA A 140 -13.19 6.93 0.29
C ALA A 140 -11.67 6.88 0.13
N VAL A 141 -11.24 7.47 -0.96
CA VAL A 141 -9.86 7.46 -1.43
C VAL A 141 -9.50 8.87 -1.88
N ILE A 142 -8.39 9.38 -1.38
CA ILE A 142 -7.76 10.59 -1.90
C ILE A 142 -6.61 10.18 -2.82
N ARG A 143 -6.71 10.50 -4.12
CA ARG A 143 -5.62 10.34 -5.10
C ARG A 143 -4.95 11.68 -5.34
N TYR A 144 -3.62 11.72 -5.19
CA TYR A 144 -2.88 12.99 -5.16
C TYR A 144 -1.42 12.81 -5.61
N ASN A 145 -0.83 13.87 -6.14
CA ASN A 145 0.61 14.03 -6.24
C ASN A 145 1.08 14.94 -5.10
N THR A 146 2.37 14.87 -4.74
CA THR A 146 2.93 15.77 -3.73
C THR A 146 4.40 16.06 -4.02
N ASN A 147 4.80 17.32 -3.84
CA ASN A 147 6.20 17.73 -3.86
C ASN A 147 6.90 17.44 -2.51
N GLU A 148 6.16 17.12 -1.45
CA GLU A 148 6.69 16.80 -0.12
C GLU A 148 7.18 15.34 -0.02
N THR A 149 7.82 14.83 -1.08
CA THR A 149 8.27 13.43 -1.22
C THR A 149 9.23 12.98 -0.12
N SER A 150 10.00 13.92 0.45
CA SER A 150 10.89 13.65 1.59
C SER A 150 10.17 13.23 2.86
N LYS A 151 8.84 13.46 2.95
CA LYS A 151 8.00 12.96 4.04
C LYS A 151 7.54 11.52 3.83
N ILE A 152 7.71 10.95 2.64
CA ILE A 152 7.31 9.58 2.34
C ILE A 152 8.45 8.64 2.73
N GLN A 153 8.15 7.68 3.60
CA GLN A 153 9.13 6.68 4.06
C GLN A 153 8.57 5.26 3.98
N ILE A 154 9.48 4.30 3.87
CA ILE A 154 9.16 2.89 4.11
C ILE A 154 9.06 2.72 5.63
N PRO A 155 7.94 2.22 6.18
CA PRO A 155 7.70 2.18 7.62
C PRO A 155 8.42 1.00 8.27
N TYR A 156 9.76 1.03 8.30
CA TYR A 156 10.55 0.02 8.99
C TYR A 156 10.45 0.14 10.51
N SER A 157 10.29 -0.99 11.21
CA SER A 157 10.39 -1.06 12.67
C SER A 157 11.84 -0.98 13.15
N SER A 158 12.04 -0.83 14.45
CA SER A 158 13.37 -0.86 15.09
C SER A 158 14.18 -2.11 14.75
N GLU A 159 13.54 -3.27 14.69
CA GLU A 159 14.13 -4.56 14.35
C GLU A 159 14.60 -4.64 12.91
N MET A 160 14.06 -3.78 12.04
CA MET A 160 14.42 -3.61 10.63
C MET A 160 15.30 -2.37 10.41
N GLY A 161 15.78 -1.74 11.48
CA GLY A 161 16.65 -0.55 11.46
C GLY A 161 15.93 0.77 11.18
N GLY A 162 14.61 0.82 11.34
CA GLY A 162 13.80 2.03 11.28
C GLY A 162 13.36 2.51 12.65
N VAL A 163 12.38 3.42 12.67
CA VAL A 163 11.83 4.03 13.90
C VAL A 163 10.30 3.92 13.99
N THR A 164 9.67 3.24 13.04
CA THR A 164 8.20 3.17 12.99
C THR A 164 7.70 2.13 13.99
N THR A 165 6.73 2.52 14.80
CA THR A 165 6.00 1.61 15.70
C THR A 165 4.54 1.49 15.25
N GLY A 166 3.94 0.35 15.58
CA GLY A 166 2.55 0.04 15.27
C GLY A 166 2.14 -1.29 15.92
N ALA A 167 0.85 -1.44 16.22
CA ALA A 167 0.26 -2.72 16.60
C ALA A 167 -0.03 -3.57 15.36
N ASP A 168 -0.34 -4.86 15.53
CA ASP A 168 -0.93 -5.66 14.45
C ASP A 168 -2.09 -4.88 13.82
N PRO A 169 -2.19 -4.80 12.48
CA PRO A 169 -1.50 -5.55 11.43
C PRO A 169 -0.16 -4.99 10.91
N PHE A 170 0.46 -4.05 11.61
CA PHE A 170 1.77 -3.51 11.21
C PHE A 170 2.84 -4.61 11.16
N THR A 171 3.54 -4.73 10.03
CA THR A 171 4.59 -5.74 9.84
C THR A 171 5.99 -5.24 10.22
N GLY A 172 6.22 -3.93 10.16
CA GLY A 172 7.56 -3.35 10.34
C GLY A 172 8.55 -3.62 9.21
N ASN A 173 8.16 -4.35 8.15
CA ASN A 173 9.06 -4.74 7.06
C ASN A 173 8.80 -3.99 5.74
N GLY A 174 7.85 -3.05 5.73
CA GLY A 174 7.54 -2.22 4.58
C GLY A 174 6.54 -2.83 3.59
N PHE A 175 5.90 -3.95 3.91
CA PHE A 175 4.75 -4.50 3.19
C PHE A 175 3.54 -4.62 4.11
N THR A 176 2.33 -4.53 3.55
CA THR A 176 1.11 -4.80 4.34
C THR A 176 1.08 -6.26 4.79
N LYS A 177 0.33 -6.58 5.86
CA LYS A 177 0.12 -7.96 6.34
C LYS A 177 -1.05 -8.65 5.64
N ALA A 178 -1.29 -8.36 4.36
CA ALA A 178 -2.37 -8.97 3.59
C ALA A 178 -2.18 -10.49 3.47
N THR A 179 -3.22 -11.26 3.75
CA THR A 179 -3.20 -12.75 3.68
C THR A 179 -4.04 -13.31 2.53
N ASN A 180 -4.70 -12.43 1.77
CA ASN A 180 -5.53 -12.76 0.59
C ASN A 180 -4.71 -12.86 -0.71
N GLY A 181 -3.42 -13.19 -0.62
CA GLY A 181 -2.50 -13.30 -1.75
C GLY A 181 -1.97 -11.97 -2.30
N GLN A 182 -2.47 -10.82 -1.83
CA GLN A 182 -1.96 -9.52 -2.23
C GLN A 182 -0.63 -9.20 -1.55
N ILE A 183 0.28 -8.60 -2.30
CA ILE A 183 1.58 -8.12 -1.81
C ILE A 183 1.65 -6.63 -2.13
N ILE A 184 1.39 -5.80 -1.13
CA ILE A 184 1.33 -4.36 -1.30
C ILE A 184 2.50 -3.71 -0.56
N PRO A 185 3.38 -2.97 -1.25
CA PRO A 185 4.37 -2.13 -0.58
C PRO A 185 3.65 -1.06 0.24
N GLU A 186 4.04 -0.95 1.50
CA GLU A 186 3.50 0.03 2.42
C GLU A 186 4.43 1.25 2.48
N TYR A 187 3.83 2.43 2.49
CA TYR A 187 4.51 3.70 2.75
C TYR A 187 3.79 4.43 3.89
N LYS A 188 4.52 5.31 4.57
CA LYS A 188 3.95 6.15 5.62
C LYS A 188 4.47 7.57 5.47
N MET A 189 3.60 8.54 5.67
CA MET A 189 4.00 9.93 5.84
C MET A 189 4.65 10.10 7.22
N SER A 190 5.88 10.63 7.27
CA SER A 190 6.61 10.92 8.51
C SER A 190 5.97 12.08 9.29
N ASP A 191 5.25 12.95 8.60
CA ASP A 191 4.46 14.07 9.12
C ASP A 191 3.31 14.37 8.14
N PHE A 192 2.36 15.21 8.53
CA PHE A 192 1.29 15.66 7.64
C PHE A 192 1.84 16.46 6.45
N ALA A 193 1.44 16.10 5.23
CA ALA A 193 1.73 16.84 4.01
C ALA A 193 0.50 17.63 3.56
N ARG A 194 0.72 18.78 2.94
CA ARG A 194 -0.36 19.57 2.33
C ARG A 194 -0.94 18.83 1.14
N ILE A 195 -2.24 19.01 0.92
CA ILE A 195 -2.91 18.52 -0.27
C ILE A 195 -2.71 19.56 -1.38
N GLU A 196 -2.25 19.10 -2.54
CA GLU A 196 -2.03 19.94 -3.70
C GLU A 196 -3.33 20.09 -4.52
N ASP A 197 -3.40 21.18 -5.27
CA ASP A 197 -4.54 21.49 -6.13
C ASP A 197 -4.81 20.35 -7.12
N GLY A 198 -6.09 20.05 -7.36
CA GLY A 198 -6.49 18.99 -8.27
C GLY A 198 -6.49 17.57 -7.68
N ALA A 199 -6.08 17.38 -6.41
CA ALA A 199 -6.23 16.09 -5.74
C ALA A 199 -7.70 15.63 -5.76
N GLN A 200 -7.93 14.33 -5.92
CA GLN A 200 -9.25 13.77 -6.15
C GLN A 200 -9.75 13.02 -4.92
N LEU A 201 -10.97 13.31 -4.47
CA LEU A 201 -11.70 12.50 -3.48
C LEU A 201 -12.70 11.61 -4.20
N ILE A 202 -12.53 10.30 -4.04
CA ILE A 202 -13.26 9.25 -4.77
C ILE A 202 -13.89 8.29 -3.76
N GLU A 203 -15.18 8.00 -3.90
CA GLU A 203 -15.85 6.92 -3.18
C GLU A 203 -15.73 5.61 -3.97
N ILE A 204 -15.47 4.51 -3.27
CA ILE A 204 -15.39 3.16 -3.84
C ILE A 204 -16.39 2.26 -3.12
N GLY A 205 -17.34 1.71 -3.87
CA GLY A 205 -18.38 0.82 -3.35
C GLY A 205 -17.99 -0.65 -3.25
N LYS A 206 -18.86 -1.44 -2.61
CA LYS A 206 -18.78 -2.91 -2.56
C LYS A 206 -18.82 -3.56 -3.96
N ASP A 207 -19.49 -2.93 -4.91
CA ASP A 207 -19.57 -3.37 -6.32
C ASP A 207 -18.33 -2.98 -7.14
N GLY A 208 -17.39 -2.24 -6.54
CA GLY A 208 -16.19 -1.73 -7.18
C GLY A 208 -16.40 -0.48 -8.05
N LYS A 209 -17.57 0.14 -7.97
CA LYS A 209 -17.82 1.42 -8.64
C LYS A 209 -17.02 2.53 -7.97
N GLU A 210 -16.16 3.18 -8.74
CA GLU A 210 -15.49 4.42 -8.35
C GLU A 210 -16.37 5.62 -8.74
N THR A 211 -16.63 6.52 -7.78
CA THR A 211 -17.35 7.77 -8.01
C THR A 211 -16.49 8.94 -7.57
N LEU A 212 -16.08 9.80 -8.50
CA LEU A 212 -15.41 11.06 -8.16
C LEU A 212 -16.42 11.97 -7.44
N LYS A 213 -16.07 12.45 -6.25
CA LYS A 213 -16.96 13.25 -5.40
C LYS A 213 -16.57 14.70 -5.35
N ALA A 214 -15.27 14.97 -5.30
CA ALA A 214 -14.75 16.31 -5.11
C ALA A 214 -13.31 16.43 -5.58
N ILE A 215 -12.90 17.66 -5.87
CA ILE A 215 -11.53 18.03 -6.22
C ILE A 215 -11.01 19.01 -5.17
N TYR A 216 -9.78 18.81 -4.69
CA TYR A 216 -9.15 19.75 -3.78
C TYR A 216 -8.84 21.04 -4.49
N ASP A 217 -9.30 22.14 -3.91
CA ASP A 217 -9.02 23.50 -4.38
C ASP A 217 -8.25 24.23 -3.28
N VAL A 218 -7.02 24.64 -3.60
CA VAL A 218 -6.12 25.28 -2.62
C VAL A 218 -6.57 26.66 -2.19
N ASP A 219 -7.34 27.38 -3.01
CA ASP A 219 -7.86 28.71 -2.68
C ASP A 219 -9.01 28.60 -1.66
N PHE A 220 -9.83 27.55 -1.78
CA PHE A 220 -10.83 27.22 -0.77
C PHE A 220 -10.26 26.44 0.43
N GLY A 221 -9.08 25.84 0.28
CA GLY A 221 -8.43 25.03 1.32
C GLY A 221 -9.16 23.73 1.65
N ARG A 222 -9.98 23.20 0.72
CA ARG A 222 -10.83 22.02 0.96
C ARG A 222 -11.18 21.32 -0.36
N PHE A 223 -11.75 20.11 -0.25
CA PHE A 223 -12.34 19.43 -1.39
C PHE A 223 -13.69 20.06 -1.75
N VAL A 224 -13.80 20.57 -2.98
CA VAL A 224 -15.02 21.15 -3.54
C VAL A 224 -15.78 20.05 -4.30
N PRO A 225 -17.03 19.74 -3.93
CA PRO A 225 -17.83 18.72 -4.63
C PRO A 225 -17.96 19.01 -6.12
N ILE A 226 -17.94 17.95 -6.93
CA ILE A 226 -18.29 18.04 -8.35
C ILE A 226 -19.81 17.90 -8.49
N GLU A 227 -20.42 18.73 -9.35
CA GLU A 227 -21.85 18.67 -9.69
C GLU A 227 -22.17 17.54 -10.68
#